data_AF-A0A9E4XGN6-F1
#
_entry.id   AF-A0A9E4XGN6-F1
#
_cell.length_a   1.000
_cell.length_b   1.000
_cell.length_c   1.000
_cell.angle_alpha   90.00
_cell.angle_beta   90.00
_cell.angle_gamma   90.00
#
_symmetry.space_group_name_H-M   'P 1'
#
loop_
_entity.id
_entity.type
_entity.pdbx_description
1 polymer ?
#
loop_
_entity_poly.entity_id
_entity_poly.type
_entity_poly.pdbx_seq_one_letter_code
_entity_poly.pdbx_strand_id
1 'polypeptide(L)'
;SGYGNDTLTDYIEQLEGTVVALMIEKESAVKNLEEILSLGGIDMVQFGPADYSMSIGIPDQWDNPLIKQADRYIIETALKMGIAPRIELTDSNNAEEYIEMGVKHFCIGWDVSIIGDWAKKHGAALADKLG
;
A
#
# COMPACT_ATOMS: atom_id res chain seq x y z
N SER A 1 14.97 19.01 14.49
CA SER A 1 15.42 20.22 13.78
C SER A 1 16.73 19.90 13.08
N GLY A 2 16.66 19.43 11.84
CA GLY A 2 17.79 18.73 11.18
C GLY A 2 18.74 19.63 10.41
N TYR A 3 19.54 20.46 11.10
CA TYR A 3 20.74 21.03 10.49
C TYR A 3 21.88 21.13 11.51
N GLY A 4 22.81 20.18 11.44
CA GLY A 4 24.25 20.45 11.57
C GLY A 4 24.93 20.16 12.90
N ASN A 5 24.24 19.65 13.92
CA ASN A 5 24.85 19.29 15.22
C ASN A 5 24.33 17.97 15.79
N ASP A 6 23.73 17.11 14.95
CA ASP A 6 23.20 15.84 15.39
C ASP A 6 24.36 14.96 15.92
N THR A 7 24.25 14.58 17.19
CA THR A 7 25.20 13.70 17.84
C THR A 7 25.04 12.27 17.32
N LEU A 8 26.01 11.40 17.61
CA LEU A 8 25.86 9.96 17.30
C LEU A 8 24.59 9.37 17.93
N THR A 9 24.18 9.88 19.10
CA THR A 9 22.95 9.49 19.77
C THR A 9 21.71 9.92 18.99
N ASP A 10 21.66 11.17 18.52
CA ASP A 10 20.54 11.67 17.71
C ASP A 10 20.38 10.87 16.40
N TYR A 11 21.51 10.44 15.80
CA TYR A 11 21.50 9.60 14.61
C TYR A 11 20.95 8.18 14.88
N ILE A 12 21.32 7.58 16.02
CA ILE A 12 20.80 6.27 16.45
C ILE A 12 19.30 6.35 16.72
N GLU A 13 18.83 7.39 17.41
CA GLU A 13 17.39 7.60 17.67
C GLU A 13 16.60 7.81 16.37
N GLN A 14 17.15 8.53 15.38
CA GLN A 14 16.52 8.68 14.07
C GLN A 14 16.43 7.34 13.31
N LEU A 15 17.45 6.49 13.40
CA LEU A 15 17.42 5.16 12.80
C LEU A 15 16.38 4.25 13.47
N GLU A 16 16.25 4.31 14.80
CA GLU A 16 15.21 3.57 15.52
C GLU A 16 13.79 4.04 15.18
N GLY A 17 13.62 5.29 14.74
CA GLY A 17 12.36 5.84 14.26
C GLY A 17 12.05 5.60 12.79
N THR A 18 12.92 4.92 12.04
CA THR A 18 12.74 4.66 10.61
C THR A 18 11.81 3.47 10.38
N VAL A 19 10.89 3.59 9.41
CA VAL A 19 10.01 2.51 8.98
C VAL A 19 10.49 1.96 7.63
N VAL A 20 10.76 0.66 7.58
CA VAL A 20 11.09 -0.07 6.36
C VAL A 20 9.83 -0.77 5.85
N ALA A 21 9.30 -0.27 4.73
CA ALA A 21 8.15 -0.84 4.06
C ALA A 21 8.54 -1.48 2.72
N LEU A 22 8.12 -2.72 2.49
CA LEU A 22 8.39 -3.45 1.25
C LEU A 22 7.13 -3.58 0.39
N MET A 23 7.23 -3.15 -0.88
CA MET A 23 6.20 -3.39 -1.88
C MET A 23 6.35 -4.79 -2.48
N ILE A 24 5.30 -5.60 -2.40
CA ILE A 24 5.19 -6.92 -3.00
C ILE A 24 4.35 -6.79 -4.27
N GLU A 25 5.00 -6.86 -5.43
CA GLU A 25 4.39 -6.50 -6.72
C GLU A 25 4.78 -7.43 -7.88
N LYS A 26 5.49 -8.53 -7.60
CA LYS A 26 5.89 -9.52 -8.60
C LYS A 26 5.45 -10.91 -8.17
N GLU A 27 5.08 -11.75 -9.14
CA GLU A 27 4.74 -13.16 -8.89
C GLU A 27 5.84 -13.89 -8.09
N SER A 28 7.11 -13.66 -8.42
CA SER A 28 8.24 -14.24 -7.70
C SER A 28 8.35 -13.76 -6.25
N ALA A 29 7.99 -12.50 -5.96
CA ALA A 29 8.00 -11.98 -4.60
C ALA A 29 6.88 -12.62 -3.76
N VAL A 30 5.69 -12.81 -4.36
CA VAL A 30 4.59 -13.54 -3.71
C VAL A 30 4.98 -15.00 -3.43
N LYS A 31 5.61 -15.68 -4.38
CA LYS A 31 6.05 -17.08 -4.20
C LYS A 31 7.08 -17.28 -3.09
N ASN A 32 7.94 -16.28 -2.85
CA ASN A 32 9.01 -16.33 -1.85
C ASN A 32 8.72 -15.44 -0.63
N LEU A 33 7.44 -15.10 -0.38
CA LEU A 33 7.07 -14.09 0.60
C LEU A 33 7.61 -14.40 2.01
N GLU A 34 7.36 -15.61 2.53
CA GLU A 34 7.84 -15.98 3.88
C GLU A 34 9.36 -15.87 4.00
N GLU A 35 10.12 -16.22 2.96
CA GLU A 35 11.58 -16.08 2.96
C GLU A 35 12.01 -14.61 3.00
N ILE A 36 11.40 -13.78 2.16
CA ILE A 36 11.66 -12.33 2.11
C ILE A 36 11.37 -11.69 3.47
N LEU A 37 10.22 -12.00 4.06
CA LEU A 37 9.81 -11.47 5.36
C LEU A 37 10.64 -12.00 6.53
N SER A 38 11.33 -13.14 6.36
CA SER A 38 12.21 -13.71 7.38
C SER A 38 13.58 -13.04 7.45
N LEU A 39 13.94 -12.16 6.50
CA LEU A 39 15.25 -11.48 6.47
C LEU A 39 15.45 -10.49 7.63
N GLY A 40 14.37 -10.10 8.31
CA GLY A 40 14.41 -9.14 9.43
C GLY A 40 14.57 -7.69 8.97
N GLY A 41 14.20 -6.74 9.84
CA GLY A 41 14.29 -5.31 9.54
C GLY A 41 13.22 -4.80 8.56
N ILE A 42 12.12 -5.54 8.38
CA ILE A 42 10.95 -5.13 7.61
C ILE A 42 9.83 -4.86 8.59
N ASP A 43 9.37 -3.61 8.67
CA ASP A 43 8.29 -3.21 9.57
C ASP A 43 6.92 -3.37 8.92
N MET A 44 6.87 -3.21 7.60
CA MET A 44 5.62 -3.15 6.85
C MET A 44 5.73 -3.80 5.47
N VAL A 45 4.62 -4.36 5.00
CA VAL A 45 4.46 -4.78 3.60
C VAL A 45 3.27 -4.07 2.97
N GLN A 46 3.35 -3.89 1.66
CA GLN A 46 2.25 -3.37 0.86
C GLN A 46 2.13 -4.16 -0.43
N PHE A 47 0.90 -4.53 -0.80
CA PHE A 47 0.65 -5.12 -2.10
C PHE A 47 0.56 -4.03 -3.18
N GLY A 48 1.29 -4.23 -4.28
CA GLY A 48 1.24 -3.38 -5.47
C GLY A 48 0.41 -4.05 -6.58
N PRO A 49 -0.93 -3.92 -6.59
CA PRO A 49 -1.78 -4.68 -7.49
C PRO A 49 -1.52 -4.37 -8.97
N ALA A 50 -1.19 -3.11 -9.30
CA ALA A 50 -0.96 -2.70 -10.68
C ALA A 50 0.24 -3.41 -11.31
N ASP A 51 1.40 -3.30 -10.69
CA ASP A 51 2.62 -3.98 -11.12
C ASP A 51 2.51 -5.51 -11.02
N TYR A 52 1.78 -6.02 -10.01
CA TYR A 52 1.52 -7.44 -9.90
C TYR A 52 0.70 -7.96 -11.07
N SER A 53 -0.42 -7.31 -11.41
CA SER A 53 -1.29 -7.69 -12.52
C SER A 53 -0.55 -7.73 -13.86
N MET A 54 0.37 -6.78 -14.07
CA MET A 54 1.28 -6.79 -15.22
C MET A 54 2.23 -7.99 -15.16
N SER A 55 2.79 -8.30 -13.98
CA SER A 55 3.74 -9.41 -13.81
C SER A 55 3.15 -10.80 -14.12
N ILE A 56 1.84 -10.97 -13.92
CA ILE A 56 1.11 -12.22 -14.20
C ILE A 56 0.30 -12.19 -15.51
N GLY A 57 0.45 -11.14 -16.31
CA GLY A 57 -0.13 -11.05 -17.66
C GLY A 57 -1.63 -10.72 -17.72
N ILE A 58 -2.19 -10.13 -16.66
CA ILE A 58 -3.61 -9.74 -16.57
C ILE A 58 -3.78 -8.27 -16.16
N PRO A 59 -3.23 -7.30 -16.91
CA PRO A 59 -3.27 -5.88 -16.55
C PRO A 59 -4.70 -5.37 -16.35
N ASP A 60 -4.87 -4.50 -15.35
CA ASP A 60 -6.12 -3.80 -15.00
C ASP A 60 -7.32 -4.70 -14.61
N GLN A 61 -7.11 -6.00 -14.40
CA GLN A 61 -8.15 -6.92 -13.98
C GLN A 61 -8.27 -7.01 -12.44
N TRP A 62 -8.61 -5.89 -11.79
CA TRP A 62 -8.65 -5.79 -10.31
C TRP A 62 -9.60 -6.79 -9.63
N ASP A 63 -10.70 -7.12 -10.29
CA ASP A 63 -11.67 -8.10 -9.78
C ASP A 63 -11.27 -9.56 -10.01
N ASN A 64 -10.15 -9.81 -10.68
CA ASN A 64 -9.69 -11.15 -10.96
C ASN A 64 -9.37 -11.89 -9.63
N PRO A 65 -9.88 -13.13 -9.45
CA PRO A 65 -9.61 -13.91 -8.25
C PRO A 65 -8.13 -14.08 -7.91
N LEU A 66 -7.24 -14.09 -8.91
CA LEU A 66 -5.79 -14.20 -8.69
C LEU A 66 -5.22 -12.98 -7.96
N ILE A 67 -5.71 -11.78 -8.26
CA ILE A 67 -5.30 -10.54 -7.58
C ILE A 67 -5.77 -10.58 -6.12
N LYS A 68 -7.05 -10.92 -5.91
CA LYS A 68 -7.64 -11.01 -4.55
C LYS A 68 -6.99 -12.10 -3.70
N GLN A 69 -6.63 -13.23 -4.30
CA GLN A 69 -5.89 -14.31 -3.63
C GLN A 69 -4.48 -13.88 -3.25
N ALA A 70 -3.76 -13.18 -4.14
CA ALA A 70 -2.42 -12.67 -3.84
C ALA A 70 -2.46 -11.64 -2.70
N ASP A 71 -3.38 -10.67 -2.77
CA ASP A 71 -3.59 -9.66 -1.72
C ASP A 71 -3.83 -10.33 -0.36
N ARG A 72 -4.83 -11.21 -0.28
CA ARG A 72 -5.17 -11.93 0.94
C ARG A 72 -4.00 -12.76 1.49
N TYR A 73 -3.30 -13.50 0.61
CA TYR A 73 -2.15 -14.29 1.01
C TYR A 73 -1.02 -13.43 1.61
N ILE A 74 -0.75 -12.27 1.01
CA ILE A 74 0.28 -11.34 1.51
C ILE A 74 -0.09 -10.83 2.89
N ILE A 75 -1.34 -10.40 3.06
CA ILE A 75 -1.84 -9.85 4.32
C ILE A 75 -1.78 -10.88 5.43
N GLU A 76 -2.34 -12.07 5.19
CA GLU A 76 -2.38 -13.14 6.19
C GLU A 76 -0.97 -13.59 6.59
N THR A 77 -0.06 -13.70 5.63
CA THR A 77 1.34 -14.06 5.88
C THR A 77 2.06 -13.00 6.70
N ALA A 78 1.92 -11.72 6.33
CA ALA A 78 2.54 -10.63 7.07
C ALA A 78 2.07 -10.56 8.52
N LEU A 79 0.75 -10.64 8.74
CA LEU A 79 0.16 -10.64 10.07
C LEU A 79 0.64 -11.83 10.92
N LYS A 80 0.68 -13.03 10.32
CA LYS A 80 1.22 -14.24 10.97
C LYS A 80 2.68 -14.07 11.40
N MET A 81 3.46 -13.31 10.64
CA MET A 81 4.88 -13.03 10.91
C MET A 81 5.11 -11.79 11.78
N GLY A 82 4.04 -11.11 12.23
CA GLY A 82 4.14 -9.91 13.05
C GLY A 82 4.56 -8.65 12.28
N ILE A 83 4.48 -8.66 10.95
CA ILE A 83 4.81 -7.53 10.07
C ILE A 83 3.51 -6.84 9.68
N ALA A 84 3.49 -5.51 9.70
CA ALA A 84 2.28 -4.75 9.43
C ALA A 84 1.93 -4.77 7.93
N PRO A 85 0.75 -5.24 7.50
CA PRO A 85 0.28 -4.97 6.15
C PRO A 85 -0.29 -3.54 6.04
N ARG A 86 -0.08 -2.91 4.89
CA ARG A 86 -0.72 -1.65 4.47
C ARG A 86 -1.56 -1.86 3.23
N ILE A 87 -2.82 -1.42 3.29
CA ILE A 87 -3.82 -1.63 2.23
C ILE A 87 -4.11 -0.32 1.53
N GLU A 88 -4.21 -0.35 0.21
CA GLU A 88 -4.69 0.79 -0.58
C GLU A 88 -6.16 0.63 -0.92
N LEU A 89 -6.96 1.63 -0.55
CA LEU A 89 -8.39 1.69 -0.83
C LEU A 89 -8.72 2.97 -1.60
N THR A 90 -9.73 2.90 -2.45
CA THR A 90 -10.35 4.08 -3.06
C THR A 90 -11.52 4.60 -2.24
N ASP A 91 -12.13 3.75 -1.42
CA ASP A 91 -13.26 4.06 -0.54
C ASP A 91 -13.07 3.36 0.83
N SER A 92 -13.21 4.11 1.91
CA SER A 92 -13.14 3.60 3.29
C SER A 92 -14.22 2.57 3.62
N ASN A 93 -15.34 2.54 2.89
CA ASN A 93 -16.40 1.54 3.09
C ASN A 93 -15.91 0.11 2.82
N ASN A 94 -14.81 -0.05 2.07
CA ASN A 94 -14.21 -1.35 1.77
C ASN A 94 -13.18 -1.78 2.82
N ALA A 95 -13.01 -1.05 3.93
CA ALA A 95 -12.00 -1.35 4.94
C ALA A 95 -12.40 -2.48 5.90
N GLU A 96 -13.71 -2.76 6.07
CA GLU A 96 -14.23 -3.65 7.12
C GLU A 96 -13.55 -5.03 7.10
N GLU A 97 -13.48 -5.67 5.94
CA GLU A 97 -12.86 -7.00 5.76
C GLU A 97 -11.39 -7.00 6.23
N TYR A 98 -10.64 -5.95 5.91
CA TYR A 98 -9.24 -5.82 6.28
C TYR A 98 -9.07 -5.54 7.78
N ILE A 99 -9.97 -4.74 8.36
CA ILE A 99 -10.00 -4.47 9.80
C ILE A 99 -10.27 -5.77 10.56
N GLU A 100 -11.23 -6.58 10.11
CA GLU A 100 -11.53 -7.90 10.69
C GLU A 100 -10.34 -8.86 10.60
N MET A 101 -9.53 -8.78 9.54
CA MET A 101 -8.28 -9.53 9.42
C MET A 101 -7.19 -9.06 10.40
N GLY A 102 -7.31 -7.85 10.96
CA GLY A 102 -6.34 -7.27 11.90
C GLY A 102 -5.45 -6.17 11.32
N VAL A 103 -5.74 -5.70 10.10
CA VAL A 103 -5.03 -4.59 9.45
C VAL A 103 -5.28 -3.28 10.19
N LYS A 104 -4.22 -2.46 10.32
CA LYS A 104 -4.29 -1.14 10.98
C LYS A 104 -3.78 0.02 10.11
N HIS A 105 -3.12 -0.27 8.99
CA HIS A 105 -2.49 0.74 8.13
C HIS A 105 -3.18 0.79 6.78
N PHE A 106 -3.66 1.99 6.40
CA PHE A 106 -4.44 2.19 5.19
C PHE A 106 -3.94 3.42 4.41
N CYS A 107 -3.95 3.32 3.09
CA CYS A 107 -3.94 4.45 2.16
C CYS A 107 -5.34 4.64 1.62
N ILE A 108 -5.80 5.88 1.51
CA ILE A 108 -7.08 6.18 0.88
C ILE A 108 -6.87 7.20 -0.23
N GLY A 109 -6.91 6.72 -1.47
CA GLY A 109 -6.71 7.52 -2.68
C GLY A 109 -5.33 8.18 -2.77
N TRP A 110 -5.16 8.95 -3.85
CA TRP A 110 -3.97 9.75 -4.12
C TRP A 110 -4.38 11.19 -4.40
N ASP A 111 -3.57 12.14 -3.94
CA ASP A 111 -3.80 13.57 -4.08
C ASP A 111 -4.09 14.00 -5.53
N VAL A 112 -3.30 13.53 -6.50
CA VAL A 112 -3.46 13.84 -7.93
C VAL A 112 -4.83 13.38 -8.43
N SER A 113 -5.26 12.17 -8.05
CA SER A 113 -6.55 11.60 -8.45
C SER A 113 -7.70 12.36 -7.78
N ILE A 114 -7.60 12.63 -6.48
CA ILE A 114 -8.62 13.35 -5.71
C ILE A 114 -8.84 14.76 -6.28
N ILE A 115 -7.75 15.51 -6.50
CA ILE A 115 -7.80 16.87 -7.06
C ILE A 115 -8.32 16.82 -8.50
N GLY A 116 -7.83 15.87 -9.31
CA GLY A 116 -8.25 15.69 -10.70
C GLY A 116 -9.75 15.39 -10.83
N ASP A 117 -10.28 14.50 -10.00
CA ASP A 117 -11.70 14.12 -10.01
C ASP A 117 -12.58 15.26 -9.51
N TRP A 118 -12.14 15.99 -8.48
CA TRP A 118 -12.82 17.20 -8.03
C TRP A 118 -12.90 18.24 -9.16
N ALA A 119 -11.77 18.50 -9.84
CA ALA A 119 -11.70 19.48 -10.91
C ALA A 119 -12.58 19.09 -12.10
N LYS A 120 -12.56 17.82 -12.53
CA LYS A 120 -13.44 17.32 -13.60
C LYS A 120 -14.91 17.48 -13.24
N LYS A 121 -15.29 17.07 -12.03
CA LYS A 121 -16.68 17.13 -11.56
C LYS A 121 -17.22 18.56 -11.55
N HIS A 122 -16.47 19.51 -10.99
CA HIS A 122 -16.93 20.90 -10.87
C HIS A 122 -16.75 21.68 -12.17
N GLY A 123 -15.74 21.34 -12.98
CA GLY A 123 -15.56 21.89 -14.33
C GLY A 123 -16.70 21.50 -15.26
N ALA A 124 -17.09 20.23 -15.28
CA ALA A 124 -18.24 19.75 -16.05
C ALA A 124 -19.55 20.44 -15.61
N ALA A 125 -19.80 20.51 -14.30
CA ALA A 125 -20.99 21.18 -13.77
C ALA A 125 -21.04 22.68 -14.09
N LEU A 126 -19.90 23.35 -14.27
CA LEU A 126 -19.83 24.74 -14.71
C LEU A 126 -20.04 24.86 -16.22
N ALA A 127 -19.43 23.97 -17.01
CA ALA A 127 -19.62 23.92 -18.46
C ALA A 127 -21.11 23.75 -18.82
N ASP A 128 -21.79 22.79 -18.19
CA ASP A 128 -23.22 22.54 -18.39
C ASP A 128 -24.10 23.78 -18.11
N LYS A 129 -23.67 24.69 -17.23
CA LYS A 129 -24.38 25.93 -16.92
C LYS A 129 -24.10 27.06 -17.91
N LEU A 130 -22.96 27.01 -18.60
CA LEU A 130 -22.54 28.04 -19.54
C LEU A 130 -23.01 27.77 -20.98
N GLY A 131 -23.39 26.53 -21.30
CA GLY A 131 -23.81 26.11 -22.64
C GLY A 131 -22.63 25.64 -23.47
#